data_AF-A0A9D3YH94-F1
#
_entry.id   AF-A0A9D3YH94-F1
#
_cell.length_a   1.000
_cell.length_b   1.000
_cell.length_c   1.000
_cell.angle_alpha   90.00
_cell.angle_beta   90.00
_cell.angle_gamma   90.00
#
_symmetry.space_group_name_H-M   'P 1'
#
loop_
_entity.id
_entity.type
_entity.pdbx_description
1 polymer ?
#
loop_
_entity_poly.entity_id
_entity_poly.type
_entity_poly.pdbx_seq_one_letter_code
_entity_poly.pdbx_strand_id
1 'polypeptide(L)'
;MYLQLDNSGKDNKNAFVLMFMAYLVKMKVFQKVKVGFLMVGHTHEDIDQVFSRVASWIRRRDMVTLQDLVDNLRDSQQPSPIVEQLTCYDYKHSLEGCRGLIQGIATQHHFVMTEVDGKVTLRYRDWPGSPDHHLDIAGYIPQNFDVVGVTTNTKVLGEIQQMSADMVKWQETGRLSTTAVEWWTRYLEGVSDAREACVPFVDTLPRQQPWSPPQQEFATFPLSAARGQAAHVSRQVCLKIKKKMCNYCNNEIPPALSF
;
A
#
# COMPACT_ATOMS: atom_id res chain seq x y z
N MET A 1 -4.99 15.07 -10.35
CA MET A 1 -4.83 14.44 -9.03
C MET A 1 -4.07 15.37 -8.10
N TYR A 2 -4.49 15.45 -6.83
CA TYR A 2 -3.75 16.09 -5.75
C TYR A 2 -3.36 15.00 -4.75
N LEU A 3 -2.09 14.93 -4.38
CA LEU A 3 -1.55 13.92 -3.48
C LEU A 3 -0.83 14.64 -2.34
N GLN A 4 -1.24 14.38 -1.09
CA GLN A 4 -0.56 14.89 0.10
C GLN A 4 0.17 13.72 0.76
N LEU A 5 1.46 13.88 1.01
CA LEU A 5 2.33 12.83 1.54
C LEU A 5 3.12 13.31 2.76
N ASP A 6 3.50 12.34 3.61
CA ASP A 6 4.48 12.58 4.66
C ASP A 6 5.87 12.91 4.05
N ASN A 7 6.61 13.77 4.74
CA ASN A 7 7.92 14.29 4.35
C ASN A 7 9.05 13.34 4.78
N SER A 8 8.91 12.05 4.47
CA SER A 8 9.92 11.01 4.68
C SER A 8 10.75 10.83 3.43
N GLY A 9 12.04 11.21 3.47
CA GLY A 9 12.96 11.05 2.33
C GLY A 9 13.22 9.60 1.92
N LYS A 10 13.07 8.65 2.86
CA LYS A 10 13.28 7.23 2.60
C LYS A 10 12.13 6.60 1.83
N ASP A 11 10.90 7.02 2.14
CA ASP A 11 9.70 6.29 1.72
C ASP A 11 8.91 7.07 0.67
N ASN A 12 8.57 8.32 0.94
CA ASN A 12 7.62 9.11 0.13
C ASN A 12 8.30 10.19 -0.71
N LYS A 13 9.23 10.93 -0.11
CA LYS A 13 9.88 12.10 -0.70
C LYS A 13 11.17 11.70 -1.39
N ASN A 14 11.03 10.96 -2.48
CA ASN A 14 12.15 10.50 -3.29
C ASN A 14 11.84 10.59 -4.79
N ALA A 15 12.88 10.47 -5.61
CA ALA A 15 12.78 10.57 -7.06
C ALA A 15 11.86 9.50 -7.66
N PHE A 16 11.81 8.29 -7.09
CA PHE A 16 10.97 7.21 -7.60
C PHE A 16 9.49 7.56 -7.54
N VAL A 17 9.01 8.10 -6.42
CA VAL A 17 7.61 8.53 -6.28
C VAL A 17 7.29 9.64 -7.27
N LEU A 18 8.14 10.67 -7.37
CA LEU A 18 7.91 11.78 -8.31
C LEU A 18 7.91 11.33 -9.78
N MET A 19 8.84 10.44 -10.16
CA MET A 19 8.93 9.91 -11.52
C MET A 19 7.79 8.96 -11.85
N PHE A 20 7.33 8.16 -10.88
CA PHE A 20 6.13 7.35 -11.05
C PHE A 20 4.88 8.22 -11.27
N MET A 21 4.72 9.29 -10.49
CA MET A 21 3.64 10.26 -10.72
C MET A 21 3.75 10.95 -12.09
N ALA A 22 4.95 11.25 -12.57
CA ALA A 22 5.18 11.78 -13.91
C ALA A 22 4.83 10.77 -15.01
N TYR A 23 5.14 9.49 -14.79
CA TYR A 23 4.76 8.40 -15.68
C TYR A 23 3.24 8.29 -15.84
N LEU A 24 2.48 8.42 -14.75
CA LEU A 24 1.01 8.42 -14.82
C LEU A 24 0.45 9.59 -15.66
N VAL A 25 1.14 10.73 -15.69
CA VAL A 25 0.79 11.84 -16.60
C VAL A 25 1.09 11.48 -18.04
N LYS A 26 2.28 10.92 -18.31
CA LYS A 26 2.69 10.46 -19.66
C LYS A 26 1.69 9.46 -20.23
N MET A 27 1.23 8.52 -19.41
CA MET A 27 0.26 7.49 -19.78
C MET A 27 -1.19 8.00 -19.87
N LYS A 28 -1.40 9.31 -19.70
CA LYS A 28 -2.73 9.95 -19.75
C LYS A 28 -3.72 9.41 -18.71
N VAL A 29 -3.23 8.75 -17.67
CA VAL A 29 -4.04 8.34 -16.51
C VAL A 29 -4.52 9.58 -15.77
N PHE A 30 -3.67 10.61 -15.69
CA PHE A 30 -4.02 11.93 -15.17
C PHE A 30 -3.49 13.03 -16.09
N GLN A 31 -4.29 14.06 -16.33
CA GLN A 31 -3.82 15.25 -17.07
C GLN A 31 -2.73 16.03 -16.31
N LYS A 32 -2.82 16.02 -14.97
CA LYS A 32 -1.95 16.76 -14.07
C LYS A 32 -1.90 16.10 -12.70
N VAL A 33 -0.72 16.00 -12.13
CA VAL A 33 -0.50 15.54 -10.75
C VAL A 33 0.17 16.65 -9.95
N LYS A 34 -0.39 16.99 -8.78
CA LYS A 34 0.26 17.88 -7.82
C LYS A 34 0.57 17.07 -6.57
N VAL A 35 1.82 17.05 -6.14
CA VAL A 35 2.29 16.36 -4.94
C VAL A 35 2.70 17.41 -3.92
N GLY A 36 2.06 17.37 -2.75
CA GLY A 36 2.42 18.16 -1.58
C GLY A 36 3.04 17.27 -0.51
N PHE A 37 4.05 17.79 0.17
CA PHE A 37 4.65 17.16 1.34
C PHE A 37 4.35 17.98 2.59
N LEU A 38 4.02 17.30 3.67
CA LEU A 38 3.73 17.93 4.94
C LEU A 38 4.98 18.62 5.53
N MET A 39 4.81 19.74 6.22
CA MET A 39 5.95 20.44 6.83
C MET A 39 6.50 19.64 8.03
N VAL A 40 7.79 19.78 8.34
CA VAL A 40 8.34 19.16 9.56
C VAL A 40 7.58 19.67 10.78
N GLY A 41 7.14 18.75 11.66
CA GLY A 41 6.32 19.07 12.84
C GLY A 41 4.81 18.97 12.64
N HIS A 42 4.34 18.48 11.48
CA HIS A 42 2.92 18.23 11.18
C HIS A 42 2.30 17.04 11.94
N THR A 43 2.90 16.56 13.02
CA THR A 43 2.57 15.31 13.77
C THR A 43 1.14 15.17 14.32
N HIS A 44 0.23 16.07 13.93
CA HIS A 44 -1.16 16.13 14.30
C HIS A 44 -2.05 16.36 13.06
N GLU A 45 -1.84 15.63 11.96
CA GLU A 45 -2.79 15.63 10.86
C GLU A 45 -3.99 14.74 11.19
N ASP A 46 -5.16 15.03 10.59
CA ASP A 46 -6.41 14.31 10.85
C ASP A 46 -6.26 12.80 10.60
N ILE A 47 -5.46 12.43 9.59
CA ILE A 47 -5.17 11.04 9.23
C ILE A 47 -4.42 10.28 10.33
N ASP A 48 -3.54 10.95 11.08
CA ASP A 48 -2.82 10.34 12.20
C ASP A 48 -3.80 9.96 13.32
N GLN A 49 -4.82 10.79 13.53
CA GLN A 49 -5.87 10.50 14.50
C GLN A 49 -6.69 9.28 14.07
N VAL A 50 -7.04 9.17 12.79
CA VAL A 50 -7.73 7.99 12.23
C VAL A 50 -6.91 6.73 12.49
N PHE A 51 -5.63 6.72 12.11
CA PHE A 51 -4.76 5.57 12.34
C PHE A 51 -4.55 5.25 13.83
N SER A 52 -4.55 6.26 14.71
CA SER A 52 -4.48 6.07 16.16
C SER A 52 -5.73 5.34 16.71
N ARG A 53 -6.92 5.63 16.17
CA ARG A 53 -8.17 4.91 16.52
C ARG A 53 -8.12 3.47 16.04
N VAL A 54 -7.71 3.24 14.80
CA VAL A 54 -7.52 1.90 14.23
C VAL A 54 -6.52 1.09 15.06
N ALA A 55 -5.36 1.67 15.37
CA ALA A 55 -4.31 1.02 16.17
C ALA A 55 -4.82 0.65 17.57
N SER A 56 -5.56 1.55 18.21
CA SER A 56 -6.18 1.31 19.52
C SER A 56 -7.20 0.17 19.47
N TRP A 57 -7.98 0.08 18.39
CA TRP A 57 -8.96 -0.97 18.16
C TRP A 57 -8.31 -2.34 17.99
N ILE A 58 -7.34 -2.47 17.09
CA ILE A 58 -6.72 -3.76 16.78
C ILE A 58 -5.76 -4.24 17.88
N ARG A 59 -5.25 -3.34 18.74
CA ARG A 59 -4.30 -3.69 19.81
C ARG A 59 -4.87 -4.70 20.82
N ARG A 60 -6.19 -4.69 21.04
CA ARG A 60 -6.86 -5.48 22.09
C ARG A 60 -7.52 -6.77 21.57
N ARG A 61 -7.38 -7.08 20.29
CA ARG A 61 -8.08 -8.21 19.64
C ARG A 61 -7.11 -9.24 19.12
N ASP A 62 -7.45 -10.50 19.24
CA ASP A 62 -6.69 -11.58 18.63
C ASP A 62 -7.12 -11.67 17.16
N MET A 63 -6.13 -11.66 16.26
CA MET A 63 -6.34 -11.74 14.81
C MET A 63 -5.37 -12.80 14.32
N VAL A 64 -5.91 -13.89 13.79
CA VAL A 64 -5.16 -15.10 13.41
C VAL A 64 -4.98 -15.16 11.90
N THR A 65 -5.95 -14.67 11.14
CA THR A 65 -5.96 -14.66 9.67
C THR A 65 -5.94 -13.24 9.09
N LEU A 66 -5.67 -13.12 7.79
CA LEU A 66 -5.82 -11.85 7.08
C LEU A 66 -7.28 -11.38 7.02
N GLN A 67 -8.22 -12.32 6.94
CA GLN A 67 -9.64 -11.99 6.99
C GLN A 67 -10.01 -11.37 8.33
N ASP A 68 -9.49 -11.90 9.45
CA ASP A 68 -9.71 -11.30 10.76
C ASP A 68 -9.22 -9.85 10.79
N LEU A 69 -8.06 -9.56 10.17
CA LEU A 69 -7.56 -8.19 10.09
C LEU A 69 -8.50 -7.30 9.28
N VAL A 70 -8.95 -7.74 8.10
CA VAL A 70 -9.88 -6.98 7.24
C VAL A 70 -11.18 -6.67 7.97
N ASP A 71 -11.77 -7.66 8.62
CA ASP A 71 -13.02 -7.50 9.37
C ASP A 71 -12.82 -6.54 10.55
N ASN A 72 -11.71 -6.69 11.28
CA ASN A 72 -11.37 -5.77 12.38
C ASN A 72 -11.11 -4.34 11.91
N LEU A 73 -10.56 -4.13 10.72
CA LEU A 73 -10.38 -2.80 10.13
C LEU A 73 -11.74 -2.18 9.75
N ARG A 74 -12.66 -2.95 9.17
CA ARG A 74 -14.03 -2.50 8.83
C ARG A 74 -14.85 -2.11 10.05
N ASP A 75 -14.60 -2.77 11.17
CA ASP A 75 -15.29 -2.50 12.44
C ASP A 75 -14.60 -1.41 13.29
N SER A 76 -13.42 -0.94 12.87
CA SER A 76 -12.57 -0.08 13.72
C SER A 76 -13.08 1.35 13.90
N GLN A 77 -13.98 1.81 13.02
CA GLN A 77 -14.52 3.17 13.03
C GLN A 77 -15.92 3.23 12.39
N GLN A 78 -16.63 4.33 12.63
CA GLN A 78 -17.92 4.63 12.03
C GLN A 78 -17.86 6.01 11.35
N PRO A 79 -18.28 6.14 10.08
CA PRO A 79 -18.75 5.07 9.20
C PRO A 79 -17.64 4.05 8.91
N SER A 80 -18.02 2.79 8.64
CA SER A 80 -17.07 1.73 8.35
C SER A 80 -16.17 2.10 7.16
N PRO A 81 -14.84 1.96 7.29
CA PRO A 81 -13.94 2.25 6.20
C PRO A 81 -14.06 1.20 5.11
N ILE A 82 -13.81 1.63 3.88
CA ILE A 82 -13.57 0.71 2.77
C ILE A 82 -12.20 0.08 3.01
N VAL A 83 -12.16 -1.26 3.03
CA VAL A 83 -10.94 -2.03 3.22
C VAL A 83 -10.79 -2.96 2.03
N GLU A 84 -9.73 -2.73 1.26
CA GLU A 84 -9.36 -3.49 0.07
C GLU A 84 -7.93 -3.99 0.20
N GLN A 85 -7.72 -5.24 -0.21
CA GLN A 85 -6.39 -5.81 -0.37
C GLN A 85 -5.91 -5.51 -1.79
N LEU A 86 -4.92 -4.63 -1.90
CA LEU A 86 -4.34 -4.25 -3.20
C LEU A 86 -3.12 -5.10 -3.52
N THR A 87 -2.93 -5.40 -4.80
CA THR A 87 -1.66 -5.94 -5.30
C THR A 87 -0.65 -4.81 -5.41
N CYS A 88 0.52 -5.01 -4.80
CA CYS A 88 1.63 -4.08 -4.90
C CYS A 88 2.57 -4.49 -6.04
N TYR A 89 3.28 -3.52 -6.59
CA TYR A 89 4.18 -3.70 -7.73
C TYR A 89 5.54 -3.07 -7.42
N ASP A 90 6.64 -3.72 -7.82
CA ASP A 90 7.96 -3.11 -7.69
C ASP A 90 8.19 -2.10 -8.81
N TYR A 91 7.58 -0.93 -8.64
CA TYR A 91 7.71 0.11 -9.63
C TYR A 91 9.11 0.76 -9.61
N LYS A 92 9.92 0.53 -8.57
CA LYS A 92 11.27 1.11 -8.51
C LYS A 92 12.21 0.46 -9.51
N HIS A 93 12.02 -0.84 -9.76
CA HIS A 93 12.82 -1.60 -10.72
C HIS A 93 12.87 -0.91 -12.09
N SER A 94 11.73 -0.52 -12.64
CA SER A 94 11.65 0.13 -13.96
C SER A 94 12.05 1.62 -13.93
N LEU A 95 12.32 2.19 -12.76
CA LEU A 95 12.72 3.59 -12.56
C LEU A 95 14.14 3.74 -12.01
N GLU A 96 14.93 2.67 -11.92
CA GLU A 96 16.27 2.70 -11.34
C GLU A 96 17.19 3.71 -12.06
N GLY A 97 17.03 3.86 -13.38
CA GLY A 97 17.75 4.86 -14.19
C GLY A 97 17.44 6.33 -13.85
N CYS A 98 16.39 6.59 -13.06
CA CYS A 98 16.02 7.94 -12.61
C CYS A 98 16.63 8.30 -11.24
N ARG A 99 17.37 7.38 -10.61
CA ARG A 99 17.98 7.63 -9.30
C ARG A 99 18.96 8.80 -9.38
N GLY A 100 18.82 9.76 -8.46
CA GLY A 100 19.71 10.92 -8.37
C GLY A 100 19.47 12.02 -9.42
N LEU A 101 18.51 11.83 -10.31
CA LEU A 101 18.18 12.79 -11.36
C LEU A 101 17.66 14.11 -10.79
N ILE A 102 16.72 14.01 -9.87
CA ILE A 102 16.08 15.18 -9.26
C ILE A 102 16.86 15.51 -7.99
N GLN A 103 17.80 16.44 -8.12
CA GLN A 103 18.55 16.97 -6.98
C GLN A 103 17.70 17.98 -6.21
N GLY A 104 17.99 18.15 -4.91
CA GLY A 104 17.30 19.16 -4.10
C GLY A 104 15.86 18.82 -3.71
N ILE A 105 15.37 17.59 -3.97
CA ILE A 105 14.00 17.18 -3.55
C ILE A 105 13.80 17.44 -2.05
N ALA A 106 14.82 17.18 -1.23
CA ALA A 106 14.73 17.18 0.23
C ALA A 106 14.14 18.47 0.83
N THR A 107 14.38 19.63 0.24
CA THR A 107 13.93 20.93 0.77
C THR A 107 12.55 21.33 0.30
N GLN A 108 12.08 20.81 -0.85
CA GLN A 108 10.88 21.31 -1.50
C GLN A 108 9.62 20.58 -1.06
N HIS A 109 8.51 21.29 -1.00
CA HIS A 109 7.25 20.76 -0.46
C HIS A 109 6.17 20.58 -1.52
N HIS A 110 6.31 21.19 -2.70
CA HIS A 110 5.29 21.13 -3.74
C HIS A 110 5.90 20.85 -5.10
N PHE A 111 5.40 19.80 -5.74
CA PHE A 111 5.77 19.38 -7.09
C PHE A 111 4.53 19.27 -7.95
N VAL A 112 4.67 19.64 -9.22
CA VAL A 112 3.59 19.59 -10.20
C VAL A 112 4.12 18.98 -11.48
N MET A 113 3.51 17.87 -11.88
CA MET A 113 3.81 17.20 -13.13
C MET A 113 2.65 17.42 -14.09
N THR A 114 2.97 17.90 -15.28
CA THR A 114 2.01 18.22 -16.33
C THR A 114 2.64 17.98 -17.69
N GLU A 115 1.82 17.62 -18.66
CA GLU A 115 2.26 17.56 -20.05
C GLU A 115 2.15 18.93 -20.71
N VAL A 116 3.21 19.31 -21.42
CA VAL A 116 3.29 20.51 -22.26
C VAL A 116 3.94 20.07 -23.56
N ASP A 117 3.28 20.33 -24.69
CA ASP A 117 3.75 20.01 -26.04
C ASP A 117 4.19 18.53 -26.21
N GLY A 118 3.40 17.60 -25.67
CA GLY A 118 3.68 16.16 -25.76
C GLY A 118 4.77 15.65 -24.82
N LYS A 119 5.35 16.51 -23.97
CA LYS A 119 6.41 16.17 -23.01
C LYS A 119 5.95 16.41 -21.59
N VAL A 120 6.21 15.45 -20.71
CA VAL A 120 5.95 15.63 -19.28
C VAL A 120 7.05 16.48 -18.66
N THR A 121 6.63 17.55 -18.00
CA THR A 121 7.50 18.48 -17.27
C THR A 121 7.24 18.36 -15.77
N LEU A 122 8.28 18.56 -14.97
CA LEU A 122 8.17 18.66 -13.52
C LEU A 122 8.47 20.09 -13.09
N ARG A 123 7.56 20.67 -12.32
CA ARG A 123 7.66 22.02 -11.79
C ARG A 123 7.62 22.02 -10.27
N TYR A 124 8.46 22.82 -9.63
CA TYR A 124 8.46 22.96 -8.16
C TYR A 124 8.78 24.39 -7.74
N ARG A 125 8.58 24.68 -6.45
CA ARG A 125 8.90 25.96 -5.82
C ARG A 125 9.73 25.74 -4.57
N ASP A 126 10.57 26.71 -4.24
CA ASP A 126 11.31 26.72 -2.99
C ASP A 126 10.37 26.96 -1.80
N TRP A 127 9.50 27.96 -1.94
CA TRP A 127 8.52 28.35 -0.92
C TRP A 127 7.23 28.87 -1.56
N PRO A 128 6.11 28.94 -0.82
CA PRO A 128 4.92 29.66 -1.28
C PRO A 128 5.30 31.09 -1.70
N GLY A 129 5.00 31.45 -2.95
CA GLY A 129 5.33 32.75 -3.52
C GLY A 129 6.67 32.85 -4.25
N SER A 130 7.57 31.84 -4.18
CA SER A 130 8.78 31.85 -4.99
C SER A 130 8.47 31.62 -6.49
N PRO A 131 9.38 32.02 -7.41
CA PRO A 131 9.30 31.63 -8.81
C PRO A 131 9.24 30.11 -8.97
N ASP A 132 8.67 29.67 -10.10
CA ASP A 132 8.62 28.27 -10.47
C ASP A 132 9.96 27.83 -11.09
N HIS A 133 10.46 26.70 -10.62
CA HIS A 133 11.54 25.94 -11.28
C HIS A 133 10.93 24.91 -12.20
N HIS A 134 11.53 24.71 -13.37
CA HIS A 134 11.07 23.74 -14.37
C HIS A 134 12.20 22.77 -14.70
N LEU A 135 11.90 21.48 -14.63
CA LEU A 135 12.81 20.39 -14.98
C LEU A 135 12.19 19.57 -16.11
N ASP A 136 12.93 19.45 -17.22
CA ASP A 136 12.58 18.50 -18.28
C ASP A 136 12.99 17.10 -17.83
N ILE A 137 11.98 16.27 -17.58
CA ILE A 137 12.16 14.89 -17.14
C ILE A 137 11.73 13.88 -18.22
N ALA A 138 11.27 14.34 -19.38
CA ALA A 138 10.61 13.50 -20.38
C ALA A 138 11.52 12.36 -20.90
N GLY A 139 12.82 12.65 -21.04
CA GLY A 139 13.82 11.67 -21.49
C GLY A 139 14.11 10.55 -20.47
N TYR A 140 13.73 10.75 -19.21
CA TYR A 140 14.00 9.78 -18.13
C TYR A 140 12.79 8.92 -17.79
N ILE A 141 11.59 9.34 -18.22
CA ILE A 141 10.38 8.55 -17.99
C ILE A 141 10.40 7.37 -18.97
N PRO A 142 10.42 6.11 -18.49
CA PRO A 142 10.49 4.95 -19.36
C PRO A 142 9.29 4.90 -20.32
N GLN A 143 9.48 4.29 -21.49
CA GLN A 143 8.37 4.10 -22.45
C GLN A 143 7.35 3.10 -21.91
N ASN A 144 7.83 1.96 -21.42
CA ASN A 144 7.03 0.91 -20.82
C ASN A 144 7.45 0.69 -19.37
N PHE A 145 6.48 0.31 -18.53
CA PHE A 145 6.73 -0.07 -17.16
C PHE A 145 6.72 -1.59 -17.06
N ASP A 146 7.90 -2.20 -17.07
CA ASP A 146 8.04 -3.63 -16.82
C ASP A 146 7.83 -3.86 -15.33
N VAL A 147 6.57 -4.09 -14.98
CA VAL A 147 6.19 -4.34 -13.60
C VAL A 147 6.43 -5.81 -13.28
N VAL A 148 7.52 -6.03 -12.56
CA VAL A 148 7.77 -7.29 -11.90
C VAL A 148 6.88 -7.34 -10.66
N GLY A 149 6.26 -8.49 -10.40
CA GLY A 149 5.65 -8.76 -9.10
C GLY A 149 6.68 -8.45 -8.01
N VAL A 150 6.26 -7.90 -6.86
CA VAL A 150 7.22 -7.47 -5.85
C VAL A 150 8.11 -8.65 -5.46
N THR A 151 9.42 -8.50 -5.65
CA THR A 151 10.36 -9.57 -5.33
C THR A 151 10.62 -9.53 -3.83
N THR A 152 9.99 -10.45 -3.10
CA THR A 152 10.15 -10.62 -1.65
C THR A 152 11.61 -10.58 -1.29
N ASN A 153 12.02 -9.50 -0.61
CA ASN A 153 13.35 -9.38 -0.06
C ASN A 153 13.72 -10.68 0.68
N THR A 154 14.95 -11.17 0.54
CA THR A 154 15.42 -12.44 1.14
C THR A 154 15.11 -12.58 2.62
N LYS A 155 15.06 -11.45 3.35
CA LYS A 155 14.64 -11.42 4.75
C LYS A 155 13.16 -11.82 4.94
N VAL A 156 12.26 -11.28 4.12
CA VAL A 156 10.82 -11.58 4.17
C VAL A 156 10.58 -13.04 3.76
N LEU A 157 11.32 -13.53 2.77
CA LEU A 157 11.32 -14.96 2.41
C LEU A 157 11.72 -15.85 3.58
N GLY A 158 12.76 -15.48 4.31
CA GLY A 158 13.16 -16.18 5.53
C GLY A 158 12.07 -16.16 6.60
N GLU A 159 11.37 -15.03 6.79
CA GLU A 159 10.27 -14.90 7.75
C GLU A 159 9.05 -15.76 7.37
N ILE A 160 8.74 -15.86 6.06
CA ILE A 160 7.69 -16.72 5.51
C ILE A 160 8.04 -18.20 5.70
N GLN A 161 9.25 -18.62 5.32
CA GLN A 161 9.72 -20.00 5.54
C GLN A 161 9.71 -20.38 7.02
N GLN A 162 10.15 -19.46 7.88
CA GLN A 162 10.08 -19.64 9.33
C GLN A 162 8.64 -19.74 9.85
N MET A 163 7.67 -19.13 9.15
CA MET A 163 6.26 -19.19 9.54
C MET A 163 5.68 -20.60 9.42
N SER A 164 6.02 -21.34 8.36
CA SER A 164 5.61 -22.73 8.20
C SER A 164 6.11 -23.62 9.36
N ALA A 165 7.37 -23.42 9.79
CA ALA A 165 7.93 -24.14 10.94
C ALA A 165 7.28 -23.72 12.27
N ASP A 166 7.03 -22.42 12.46
CA ASP A 166 6.38 -21.89 13.66
C ASP A 166 4.92 -22.38 13.78
N MET A 167 4.21 -22.56 12.66
CA MET A 167 2.83 -23.05 12.63
C MET A 167 2.68 -24.45 13.21
N VAL A 168 3.57 -25.38 12.84
CA VAL A 168 3.58 -26.76 13.39
C VAL A 168 3.70 -26.71 14.91
N LYS A 169 4.67 -25.94 15.41
CA LYS A 169 4.86 -25.74 16.85
C LYS A 169 3.66 -25.10 17.54
N TRP A 170 2.99 -24.14 16.89
CA TRP A 170 1.81 -23.48 17.46
C TRP A 170 0.58 -24.39 17.47
N GLN A 171 0.48 -25.30 16.50
CA GLN A 171 -0.55 -26.34 16.50
C GLN A 171 -0.33 -27.34 17.63
N GLU A 172 0.89 -27.86 17.79
CA GLU A 172 1.25 -28.81 18.87
C GLU A 172 1.01 -28.24 20.27
N THR A 173 1.23 -26.93 20.44
CA THR A 173 1.01 -26.22 21.71
C THR A 173 -0.44 -25.75 21.92
N GLY A 174 -1.36 -26.10 21.01
CA GLY A 174 -2.78 -25.72 21.06
C GLY A 174 -3.04 -24.22 20.87
N ARG A 175 -2.04 -23.47 20.40
CA ARG A 175 -2.11 -22.02 20.21
C ARG A 175 -2.70 -21.63 18.86
N LEU A 176 -2.72 -22.55 17.91
CA LEU A 176 -3.39 -22.40 16.61
C LEU A 176 -4.36 -23.57 16.41
N SER A 177 -5.57 -23.30 15.93
CA SER A 177 -6.50 -24.35 15.54
C SER A 177 -6.07 -25.01 14.24
N THR A 178 -6.53 -26.24 13.99
CA THR A 178 -6.31 -26.93 12.70
C THR A 178 -6.81 -26.10 11.52
N THR A 179 -8.00 -25.49 11.63
CA THR A 179 -8.56 -24.62 10.59
C THR A 179 -7.69 -23.40 10.29
N ALA A 180 -7.06 -22.81 11.31
CA ALA A 180 -6.14 -21.70 11.12
C ALA A 180 -4.83 -22.15 10.47
N VAL A 181 -4.33 -23.35 10.79
CA VAL A 181 -3.15 -23.93 10.12
C VAL A 181 -3.45 -24.14 8.64
N GLU A 182 -4.57 -24.78 8.30
CA GLU A 182 -5.01 -25.02 6.92
C GLU A 182 -5.12 -23.72 6.11
N TRP A 183 -5.71 -22.69 6.72
CA TRP A 183 -5.81 -21.37 6.10
C TRP A 183 -4.43 -20.78 5.76
N TRP A 184 -3.51 -20.80 6.72
CA TRP A 184 -2.15 -20.26 6.51
C TRP A 184 -1.36 -21.06 5.49
N THR A 185 -1.48 -22.39 5.46
CA THR A 185 -0.84 -23.24 4.45
C THR A 185 -1.30 -22.85 3.05
N ARG A 186 -2.62 -22.79 2.83
CA ARG A 186 -3.20 -22.38 1.55
C ARG A 186 -2.79 -20.96 1.16
N TYR A 187 -2.79 -20.04 2.12
CA TYR A 187 -2.37 -18.66 1.88
C TYR A 187 -0.91 -18.59 1.42
N LEU A 188 0.00 -19.31 2.09
CA LEU A 188 1.42 -19.34 1.76
C LEU A 188 1.73 -20.03 0.41
N GLU A 189 0.96 -21.06 0.06
CA GLU A 189 1.02 -21.70 -1.26
C GLU A 189 0.58 -20.72 -2.35
N GLY A 190 -0.59 -20.08 -2.19
CA GLY A 190 -1.09 -19.10 -3.17
C GLY A 190 -0.17 -17.88 -3.31
N VAL A 191 0.47 -17.45 -2.23
CA VAL A 191 1.51 -16.42 -2.24
C VAL A 191 2.75 -16.83 -3.04
N SER A 192 3.04 -18.14 -3.11
CA SER A 192 4.17 -18.66 -3.89
C SER A 192 3.83 -18.70 -5.38
N ASP A 193 2.62 -19.14 -5.74
CA ASP A 193 2.15 -19.26 -7.14
C ASP A 193 1.94 -17.90 -7.81
N ALA A 194 1.42 -16.92 -7.07
CA ALA A 194 1.16 -15.56 -7.53
C ALA A 194 2.42 -14.79 -7.97
N ARG A 195 3.61 -15.28 -7.63
CA ARG A 195 4.91 -14.69 -7.99
C ARG A 195 5.31 -14.97 -9.44
N GLU A 196 4.71 -15.96 -10.08
CA GLU A 196 5.06 -16.38 -11.45
C GLU A 196 4.22 -15.66 -12.53
N ALA A 197 3.10 -15.04 -12.15
CA ALA A 197 2.21 -14.35 -13.08
C ALA A 197 2.55 -12.85 -13.20
N CYS A 198 3.34 -12.47 -14.22
CA CYS A 198 3.52 -11.06 -14.59
C CYS A 198 2.45 -10.63 -15.60
N VAL A 199 1.60 -9.69 -15.22
CA VAL A 199 0.66 -9.00 -16.14
C VAL A 199 1.17 -7.56 -16.33
N PRO A 200 1.21 -7.00 -17.55
CA PRO A 200 1.68 -5.63 -17.76
C PRO A 200 0.84 -4.61 -16.97
N PHE A 201 1.48 -3.75 -16.19
CA PHE A 201 0.81 -2.76 -15.33
C PHE A 201 -0.07 -1.76 -16.08
N VAL A 202 0.26 -1.45 -17.33
CA VAL A 202 -0.56 -0.56 -18.16
C VAL A 202 -1.93 -1.17 -18.44
N ASP A 203 -2.02 -2.50 -18.53
CA ASP A 203 -3.27 -3.21 -18.79
C ASP A 203 -4.14 -3.32 -17.53
N THR A 204 -3.57 -3.10 -16.34
CA THR A 204 -4.30 -3.08 -15.07
C THR A 204 -4.80 -1.67 -14.68
N LEU A 205 -4.30 -0.63 -15.34
CA LEU A 205 -4.72 0.74 -15.06
C LEU A 205 -6.11 1.01 -15.67
N PRO A 206 -7.07 1.54 -14.88
CA PRO A 206 -8.34 1.97 -15.44
C PRO A 206 -8.09 3.10 -16.43
N ARG A 207 -8.37 2.85 -17.72
CA ARG A 207 -8.48 3.91 -18.72
C ARG A 207 -9.54 4.89 -18.24
N GLN A 208 -9.25 6.19 -18.23
CA GLN A 208 -10.16 7.21 -17.67
C GLN A 208 -11.59 7.00 -18.19
N GLN A 209 -12.46 6.52 -17.31
CA GLN A 209 -13.90 6.66 -17.44
C GLN A 209 -14.26 8.03 -16.87
N PRO A 210 -15.21 8.77 -17.47
CA PRO A 210 -15.70 10.01 -16.88
C PRO A 210 -16.11 9.77 -15.42
N TRP A 211 -15.55 10.56 -14.50
CA TRP A 211 -15.89 10.46 -13.08
C TRP A 211 -17.41 10.57 -12.91
N SER A 212 -18.02 9.54 -12.35
CA SER A 212 -19.42 9.53 -11.95
C SER A 212 -19.45 9.52 -10.42
N PRO A 213 -20.21 10.42 -9.76
CA PRO A 213 -20.33 10.39 -8.32
C PRO A 213 -20.94 9.05 -7.87
N PRO A 214 -20.44 8.45 -6.78
CA PRO A 214 -21.03 7.21 -6.26
C PRO A 214 -22.49 7.46 -5.87
N GLN A 215 -23.40 6.69 -6.44
CA GLN A 215 -24.80 6.66 -6.00
C GLN A 215 -24.83 6.00 -4.62
N GLN A 216 -25.12 6.80 -3.58
CA GLN A 216 -25.39 6.28 -2.24
C GLN A 216 -26.69 5.49 -2.26
N GLU A 217 -26.61 4.17 -2.44
CA GLU A 217 -27.69 3.27 -2.04
C GLU A 217 -27.49 2.93 -0.56
N PHE A 218 -28.32 3.53 0.30
CA PHE A 218 -28.45 3.12 1.69
C PHE A 218 -29.13 1.75 1.73
N ALA A 219 -28.34 0.69 1.75
CA ALA A 219 -28.83 -0.65 2.05
C ALA A 219 -29.06 -0.79 3.55
N THR A 220 -30.31 -0.67 4.00
CA THR A 220 -30.73 -1.12 5.33
C THR A 220 -30.75 -2.65 5.37
N PHE A 221 -29.91 -3.27 6.20
CA PHE A 221 -30.03 -4.71 6.51
C PHE A 221 -29.92 -4.99 8.01
N PRO A 222 -30.66 -5.99 8.51
CA PRO A 222 -30.94 -6.16 9.93
C PRO A 222 -29.77 -6.83 10.67
N LEU A 223 -29.59 -6.41 11.93
CA LEU A 223 -28.73 -7.04 12.92
C LEU A 223 -29.26 -8.46 13.22
N SER A 224 -28.51 -9.50 12.84
CA SER A 224 -28.63 -10.82 13.46
C SER A 224 -27.32 -11.24 14.09
N ALA A 225 -27.39 -11.51 15.39
CA ALA A 225 -26.29 -11.94 16.23
C ALA A 225 -25.80 -13.35 15.87
N ALA A 226 -24.48 -13.51 15.82
CA ALA A 226 -23.82 -14.78 16.05
C ALA A 226 -22.59 -14.54 16.95
N ARG A 227 -22.77 -14.72 18.27
CA ARG A 227 -21.65 -14.85 19.21
C ARG A 227 -21.11 -16.27 19.11
N GLY A 228 -19.99 -16.45 18.43
CA GLY A 228 -19.14 -17.63 18.56
C GLY A 228 -18.11 -17.41 19.66
N GLN A 229 -17.94 -18.37 20.56
CA GLN A 229 -16.88 -18.36 21.57
C GLN A 229 -15.51 -18.42 20.88
N ALA A 230 -14.75 -17.34 20.92
CA ALA A 230 -13.37 -17.33 20.45
C ALA A 230 -12.48 -18.08 21.47
N ALA A 231 -11.85 -19.17 21.02
CA ALA A 231 -10.79 -19.82 21.78
C ALA A 231 -9.65 -18.83 22.02
N HIS A 232 -9.19 -18.74 23.26
CA HIS A 232 -8.22 -17.73 23.67
C HIS A 232 -6.83 -18.06 23.10
N VAL A 233 -6.42 -17.40 22.01
CA VAL A 233 -5.08 -17.54 21.43
C VAL A 233 -4.08 -16.75 22.28
N SER A 234 -2.89 -17.30 22.51
CA SER A 234 -1.86 -16.62 23.30
C SER A 234 -1.51 -15.25 22.68
N ARG A 235 -1.59 -14.18 23.48
CA ARG A 235 -1.24 -12.80 23.08
C ARG A 235 0.15 -12.69 22.42
N GLN A 236 1.11 -13.55 22.78
CA GLN A 236 2.42 -13.58 22.15
C GLN A 236 2.39 -14.12 20.71
N VAL A 237 1.52 -15.08 20.42
CA VAL A 237 1.29 -15.62 19.07
C VAL A 237 0.58 -14.57 18.23
N CYS A 238 -0.48 -13.95 18.74
CA CYS A 238 -1.14 -12.84 18.05
C CYS A 238 -0.20 -11.67 17.79
N LEU A 239 0.71 -11.33 18.71
CA LEU A 239 1.72 -10.29 18.48
C LEU A 239 2.75 -10.71 17.43
N LYS A 240 3.16 -11.98 17.39
CA LYS A 240 4.06 -12.50 16.35
C LYS A 240 3.39 -12.55 14.99
N ILE A 241 2.16 -13.05 14.91
CA ILE A 241 1.35 -13.07 13.70
C ILE A 241 1.10 -11.64 13.23
N LYS A 242 0.66 -10.72 14.11
CA LYS A 242 0.53 -9.30 13.77
C LYS A 242 1.84 -8.68 13.33
N LYS A 243 2.97 -9.01 13.96
CA LYS A 243 4.27 -8.47 13.57
C LYS A 243 4.72 -9.02 12.22
N LYS A 244 4.51 -10.32 11.95
CA LYS A 244 4.80 -10.94 10.65
C LYS A 244 3.84 -10.45 9.56
N MET A 245 2.55 -10.33 9.84
CA MET A 245 1.55 -9.71 8.95
C MET A 245 1.85 -8.24 8.71
N CYS A 246 2.26 -7.48 9.73
CA CYS A 246 2.64 -6.07 9.58
C CYS A 246 3.97 -5.93 8.83
N ASN A 247 4.94 -6.83 9.06
CA ASN A 247 6.16 -6.90 8.25
C ASN A 247 5.88 -7.28 6.81
N TYR A 248 4.93 -8.20 6.58
CA TYR A 248 4.47 -8.61 5.25
C TYR A 248 3.72 -7.46 4.57
N CYS A 249 2.74 -6.84 5.23
CA CYS A 249 2.02 -5.67 4.70
C CYS A 249 2.92 -4.44 4.48
N ASN A 250 3.92 -4.20 5.34
CA ASN A 250 4.89 -3.11 5.19
C ASN A 250 6.02 -3.45 4.21
N ASN A 251 6.23 -4.72 3.90
CA ASN A 251 7.24 -5.21 2.98
C ASN A 251 6.64 -6.29 2.08
N GLU A 252 5.64 -5.92 1.27
CA GLU A 252 5.16 -6.64 0.07
C GLU A 252 3.89 -7.51 0.19
N ILE A 253 2.99 -7.35 -0.79
CA ILE A 253 1.77 -8.14 -1.00
C ILE A 253 1.81 -8.70 -2.43
N PRO A 254 2.02 -10.01 -2.65
CA PRO A 254 1.69 -10.68 -3.89
C PRO A 254 0.16 -10.91 -3.99
N PRO A 255 -0.37 -11.05 -5.22
CA PRO A 255 -1.79 -11.13 -5.45
C PRO A 255 -2.38 -12.41 -4.84
N ALA A 256 -3.22 -12.30 -3.82
CA ALA A 256 -4.13 -13.37 -3.46
C ALA A 256 -5.34 -13.28 -4.39
N LEU A 257 -5.61 -14.39 -5.10
CA LEU A 257 -6.75 -14.58 -5.99
C LEU A 257 -8.05 -14.06 -5.37
N SER A 258 -8.72 -13.15 -6.08
CA SER A 258 -10.12 -12.83 -5.85
C SER A 258 -10.97 -14.09 -6.04
N PHE A 259 -11.76 -14.45 -5.04
CA PHE A 259 -12.95 -15.28 -5.22
C PHE A 259 -14.13 -14.40 -5.62
#